data_AF-A0A445K1L5-F1
#
_entry.id   AF-A0A445K1L5-F1
#
_cell.length_a   1.000
_cell.length_b   1.000
_cell.length_c   1.000
_cell.angle_alpha   90.00
_cell.angle_beta   90.00
_cell.angle_gamma   90.00
#
_symmetry.space_group_name_H-M   'P 1'
#
loop_
_entity.id
_entity.type
_entity.pdbx_description
1 polymer ?
#
loop_
_entity_poly.entity_id
_entity_poly.type
_entity_poly.pdbx_seq_one_letter_code
_entity_poly.pdbx_strand_id
1 'polypeptide(L)'
;MLGVFSSSIVSPPDELVAAGSRTPSPKMTAAALRKRFEEKNPSAVSVEVGEHVQLAYTHHNESPFQPRSFAVKDEVFCLFEGALDNLGNLRQQYGLAKSVNEVLLVIEAYKALRDRAPYPANHVVGHLSGSFAFIVFDKSTSTLFVASDQYGKVPLYWGITADGYVAFADDAELLNGACGKSLASFPQGCFYSTAVGGLMCYENPKNKITAVPANEEEIWGATFKVTKCNLGFPSCDVTVHKFSKSFKVNLRTHLNEISLNQMVVVL
;
A
#
# COMPACT_ATOMS: atom_id res chain seq x y z
N MET A 1 3.50 -4.70 -13.41
CA MET A 1 2.49 -5.68 -12.94
C MET A 1 1.10 -5.06 -13.00
N LEU A 2 0.07 -5.87 -13.16
CA LEU A 2 -1.34 -5.46 -13.25
C LEU A 2 -2.22 -6.42 -12.44
N GLY A 3 -3.10 -5.90 -11.59
CA GLY A 3 -4.15 -6.68 -10.94
C GLY A 3 -5.49 -5.96 -11.08
N VAL A 4 -6.51 -6.65 -11.59
CA VAL A 4 -7.84 -6.10 -11.83
C VAL A 4 -8.87 -6.95 -11.10
N PHE A 5 -9.70 -6.30 -10.28
CA PHE A 5 -10.58 -6.96 -9.33
C PHE A 5 -12.02 -6.44 -9.48
N SER A 6 -12.96 -7.36 -9.53
CA SER A 6 -14.39 -7.07 -9.60
C SER A 6 -14.91 -6.44 -8.30
N SER A 7 -16.05 -5.75 -8.41
CA SER A 7 -16.74 -5.14 -7.28
C SER A 7 -17.21 -6.15 -6.22
N SER A 8 -17.30 -7.44 -6.57
CA SER A 8 -17.57 -8.53 -5.62
C SER A 8 -16.40 -8.79 -4.65
N ILE A 9 -15.17 -8.43 -5.04
CA ILE A 9 -13.96 -8.62 -4.24
C ILE A 9 -13.57 -7.34 -3.52
N VAL A 10 -13.65 -6.21 -4.22
CA VAL A 10 -13.17 -4.91 -3.71
C VAL A 10 -14.16 -3.81 -4.03
N SER A 11 -14.59 -3.08 -3.01
CA SER A 11 -15.39 -1.88 -3.20
C SER A 11 -14.49 -0.73 -3.67
N PRO A 12 -14.83 -0.04 -4.76
CA PRO A 12 -14.07 1.11 -5.23
C PRO A 12 -14.00 2.19 -4.14
N PRO A 13 -12.85 2.84 -3.92
CA PRO A 13 -12.77 3.97 -2.98
C PRO A 13 -13.70 5.10 -3.42
N ASP A 14 -14.56 5.56 -2.51
CA ASP A 14 -15.54 6.63 -2.76
C ASP A 14 -14.86 7.89 -3.31
N GLU A 15 -13.63 8.16 -2.91
CA GLU A 15 -12.88 9.33 -3.34
C GLU A 15 -12.43 9.24 -4.80
N LEU A 16 -12.13 8.04 -5.30
CA LEU A 16 -11.83 7.81 -6.72
C LEU A 16 -13.09 7.80 -7.59
N VAL A 17 -14.21 7.36 -7.03
CA VAL A 17 -15.54 7.48 -7.67
C VAL A 17 -15.87 8.97 -7.83
N ALA A 18 -15.77 9.74 -6.74
CA ALA A 18 -16.04 11.17 -6.73
C ALA A 18 -15.11 11.95 -7.67
N ALA A 19 -13.83 11.57 -7.75
CA ALA A 19 -12.87 12.16 -8.68
C ALA A 19 -13.30 11.96 -10.14
N GLY A 20 -13.65 10.72 -10.53
CA GLY A 20 -14.10 10.42 -11.89
C GLY A 20 -15.45 11.05 -12.26
N SER A 21 -16.36 11.20 -11.29
CA SER A 21 -17.64 11.89 -11.51
C SER A 21 -17.46 13.39 -11.73
N ARG A 22 -16.46 14.00 -11.06
CA ARG A 22 -16.18 15.45 -11.18
C ARG A 22 -15.63 15.82 -12.55
N THR A 23 -14.73 15.01 -13.09
CA THR A 23 -14.09 15.24 -14.38
C THR A 23 -14.23 13.99 -15.27
N PRO A 24 -15.38 13.83 -15.95
CA PRO A 24 -15.61 12.68 -16.82
C PRO A 24 -14.54 12.60 -17.91
N SER A 25 -13.87 11.46 -17.97
CA SER A 25 -12.81 11.17 -18.94
C SER A 25 -13.08 9.80 -19.58
N PRO A 26 -12.63 9.57 -20.84
CA PRO A 26 -12.73 8.26 -21.45
C PRO A 26 -12.10 7.19 -20.56
N LYS A 27 -12.83 6.08 -20.37
CA LYS A 27 -12.38 4.91 -19.61
C LYS A 27 -12.45 3.67 -20.49
N MET A 28 -11.62 2.68 -20.19
CA MET A 28 -11.65 1.35 -20.81
C MET A 28 -12.29 0.36 -19.84
N THR A 29 -12.86 -0.73 -20.38
CA THR A 29 -13.30 -1.86 -19.56
C THR A 29 -12.10 -2.65 -19.01
N ALA A 30 -12.31 -3.46 -17.97
CA ALA A 30 -11.27 -4.33 -17.41
C ALA A 30 -10.64 -5.24 -18.48
N ALA A 31 -11.47 -5.84 -19.34
CA ALA A 31 -11.00 -6.71 -20.42
C ALA A 31 -10.13 -5.95 -21.45
N ALA A 32 -10.51 -4.72 -21.79
CA ALA A 32 -9.74 -3.89 -22.73
C ALA A 32 -8.43 -3.40 -22.10
N LEU A 33 -8.42 -3.09 -20.80
CA LEU A 33 -7.20 -2.75 -20.05
C LEU A 33 -6.20 -3.92 -20.06
N ARG A 34 -6.65 -5.14 -19.77
CA ARG A 34 -5.79 -6.33 -19.81
C ARG A 34 -5.22 -6.56 -21.21
N LYS A 35 -6.05 -6.51 -22.24
CA LYS A 35 -5.60 -6.66 -23.63
C LYS A 35 -4.53 -5.63 -24.00
N ARG A 36 -4.73 -4.37 -23.60
CA ARG A 36 -3.75 -3.30 -23.80
C ARG A 36 -2.42 -3.56 -23.08
N PHE A 37 -2.47 -4.16 -21.88
CA PHE A 37 -1.27 -4.55 -21.15
C PHE A 37 -0.47 -5.63 -21.89
N GLU A 38 -1.15 -6.64 -22.44
CA GLU A 38 -0.55 -7.72 -23.22
C GLU A 38 0.03 -7.20 -24.55
N GLU A 39 -0.69 -6.32 -25.25
CA GLU A 39 -0.21 -5.68 -26.49
C GLU A 39 1.02 -4.80 -26.25
N LYS A 40 1.07 -4.08 -25.12
CA LYS A 40 2.23 -3.25 -24.74
C LYS A 40 3.44 -4.10 -24.33
N ASN A 41 3.22 -5.32 -23.83
CA ASN A 41 4.26 -6.18 -23.26
C ASN A 41 4.22 -7.58 -23.88
N PRO A 42 4.98 -7.84 -24.96
CA PRO A 42 4.89 -9.07 -25.75
C PRO A 42 5.27 -10.35 -24.99
N SER A 43 5.94 -10.22 -23.83
CA SER A 43 6.28 -11.33 -22.93
C SER A 43 5.50 -11.26 -21.61
N ALA A 44 4.30 -10.70 -21.63
CA ALA A 44 3.42 -10.70 -20.47
C ALA A 44 2.87 -12.10 -20.19
N VAL A 45 2.72 -12.41 -18.91
CA VAL A 45 2.02 -13.58 -18.39
C VAL A 45 0.75 -13.06 -17.72
N SER A 46 -0.40 -13.59 -18.12
CA SER A 46 -1.69 -13.28 -17.52
C SER A 46 -2.34 -14.53 -16.92
N VAL A 47 -3.09 -14.34 -15.83
CA VAL A 47 -3.80 -15.35 -15.07
C VAL A 47 -5.18 -14.80 -14.74
N GLU A 48 -6.23 -15.53 -15.10
CA GLU A 48 -7.60 -15.23 -14.70
C GLU A 48 -8.03 -16.21 -13.61
N VAL A 49 -8.58 -15.68 -12.51
CA VAL A 49 -9.10 -16.47 -11.40
C VAL A 49 -10.62 -16.28 -11.34
N GLY A 50 -11.34 -17.21 -11.98
CA GLY A 50 -12.77 -17.10 -12.18
C GLY A 50 -13.14 -15.88 -13.05
N GLU A 51 -14.34 -15.34 -12.85
CA GLU A 51 -14.81 -14.15 -13.58
C GLU A 51 -14.47 -12.82 -12.88
N HIS A 52 -13.87 -12.89 -11.68
CA HIS A 52 -13.76 -11.73 -10.79
C HIS A 52 -12.36 -11.13 -10.70
N VAL A 53 -11.31 -11.88 -11.06
CA VAL A 53 -9.93 -11.44 -10.86
C VAL A 53 -9.06 -11.73 -12.08
N GLN A 54 -8.32 -10.72 -12.49
CA GLN A 54 -7.35 -10.80 -13.59
C GLN A 54 -6.00 -10.29 -13.08
N LEU A 55 -4.98 -11.12 -13.12
CA LEU A 55 -3.61 -10.78 -12.74
C LEU A 55 -2.73 -10.87 -13.98
N ALA A 56 -1.83 -9.93 -14.16
CA ALA A 56 -0.83 -10.00 -15.22
C ALA A 56 0.50 -9.39 -14.77
N TYR A 57 1.60 -9.94 -15.26
CA TYR A 57 2.92 -9.39 -15.04
C TYR A 57 3.80 -9.61 -16.25
N THR A 58 4.93 -8.92 -16.27
CA THR A 58 5.95 -9.06 -17.32
C THR A 58 7.30 -8.76 -16.69
N HIS A 59 8.38 -9.12 -17.37
CA HIS A 59 9.75 -8.68 -17.05
C HIS A 59 10.22 -7.55 -17.97
N HIS A 60 9.36 -7.05 -18.86
CA HIS A 60 9.70 -5.90 -19.71
C HIS A 60 9.97 -4.65 -18.84
N ASN A 61 11.05 -3.92 -19.16
CA ASN A 61 11.55 -2.77 -18.39
C ASN A 61 11.76 -3.07 -16.90
N GLU A 62 12.11 -4.30 -16.54
CA GLU A 62 12.41 -4.66 -15.16
C GLU A 62 13.74 -4.07 -14.69
N SER A 63 13.75 -3.50 -13.48
CA SER A 63 14.97 -3.03 -12.83
C SER A 63 15.66 -4.20 -12.11
N PRO A 64 16.98 -4.38 -12.28
CA PRO A 64 17.73 -5.39 -11.51
C PRO A 64 17.64 -5.23 -10.00
N PHE A 65 17.33 -4.02 -9.51
CA PHE A 65 17.20 -3.73 -8.08
C PHE A 65 15.76 -3.87 -7.56
N GLN A 66 14.78 -3.98 -8.46
CA GLN A 66 13.36 -4.11 -8.14
C GLN A 66 12.73 -5.17 -9.06
N PRO A 67 13.12 -6.44 -8.91
CA PRO A 67 12.59 -7.52 -9.74
C PRO A 67 11.09 -7.69 -9.52
N ARG A 68 10.38 -8.03 -10.60
CA ARG A 68 8.98 -8.47 -10.59
C ARG A 68 8.94 -9.99 -10.47
N SER A 69 8.08 -10.46 -9.60
CA SER A 69 7.89 -11.89 -9.36
C SER A 69 6.42 -12.20 -9.11
N PHE A 70 6.04 -13.40 -9.51
CA PHE A 70 4.70 -13.93 -9.34
C PHE A 70 4.80 -15.34 -8.75
N ALA A 71 3.99 -15.64 -7.76
CA ALA A 71 3.87 -16.97 -7.21
C ALA A 71 2.45 -17.26 -6.76
N VAL A 72 2.12 -18.55 -6.73
CA VAL A 72 0.86 -19.08 -6.23
C VAL A 72 1.18 -20.20 -5.25
N LYS A 73 0.57 -20.16 -4.06
CA LYS A 73 0.64 -21.24 -3.09
C LYS A 73 -0.67 -21.32 -2.30
N ASP A 74 -1.22 -22.52 -2.19
CA ASP A 74 -2.45 -22.80 -1.44
C ASP A 74 -3.62 -21.86 -1.81
N GLU A 75 -3.84 -21.66 -3.12
CA GLU A 75 -4.84 -20.75 -3.68
C GLU A 75 -4.66 -19.25 -3.34
N VAL A 76 -3.49 -18.88 -2.80
CA VAL A 76 -3.07 -17.48 -2.61
C VAL A 76 -2.15 -17.08 -3.75
N PHE A 77 -2.53 -16.03 -4.47
CA PHE A 77 -1.82 -15.45 -5.61
C PHE A 77 -1.10 -14.18 -5.15
N CYS A 78 0.18 -14.03 -5.50
CA CYS A 78 0.94 -12.83 -5.16
C CYS A 78 1.71 -12.30 -6.37
N LEU A 79 1.48 -11.03 -6.69
CA LEU A 79 2.34 -10.21 -7.52
C LEU A 79 3.23 -9.39 -6.59
N PHE A 80 4.54 -9.43 -6.81
CA PHE A 80 5.51 -8.70 -6.00
C PHE A 80 6.50 -7.99 -6.91
N GLU A 81 6.77 -6.73 -6.64
CA GLU A 81 7.82 -5.95 -7.28
C GLU A 81 8.69 -5.32 -6.22
N GLY A 82 10.01 -5.50 -6.34
CA GLY A 82 10.96 -4.92 -5.40
C GLY A 82 11.94 -5.92 -4.79
N ALA A 83 12.51 -5.54 -3.66
CA ALA A 83 13.45 -6.36 -2.89
C ALA A 83 13.32 -6.07 -1.39
N LEU A 84 13.50 -7.11 -0.58
CA LEU A 84 13.47 -7.02 0.88
C LEU A 84 14.89 -7.06 1.45
N ASP A 85 15.32 -5.99 2.10
CA ASP A 85 16.63 -5.86 2.74
C ASP A 85 16.79 -6.83 3.93
N ASN A 86 15.69 -7.17 4.60
CA ASN A 86 15.67 -8.05 5.77
C ASN A 86 15.15 -9.46 5.48
N LEU A 87 15.14 -9.91 4.21
CA LEU A 87 14.64 -11.22 3.80
C LEU A 87 15.24 -12.38 4.61
N GLY A 88 16.54 -12.34 4.88
CA GLY A 88 17.23 -13.37 5.66
C GLY A 88 16.67 -13.53 7.08
N ASN A 89 16.41 -12.41 7.76
CA ASN A 89 15.83 -12.40 9.10
C ASN A 89 14.38 -12.88 9.07
N LEU A 90 13.61 -12.44 8.08
CA LEU A 90 12.21 -12.85 7.92
C LEU A 90 12.10 -14.36 7.67
N ARG A 91 12.97 -14.94 6.83
CA ARG A 91 13.02 -16.40 6.62
C ARG A 91 13.23 -17.15 7.93
N GLN A 92 14.13 -16.68 8.79
CA GLN A 92 14.36 -17.28 10.10
C GLN A 92 13.13 -17.13 11.01
N GLN A 93 12.53 -15.94 11.07
CA GLN A 93 11.38 -15.65 11.93
C GLN A 93 10.15 -16.48 11.56
N TYR A 94 9.89 -16.66 10.26
CA TYR A 94 8.77 -17.47 9.78
C TYR A 94 9.11 -18.97 9.65
N GLY A 95 10.34 -19.38 9.96
CA GLY A 95 10.77 -20.78 9.86
C GLY A 95 10.80 -21.32 8.42
N LEU A 96 11.13 -20.45 7.46
CA LEU A 96 11.10 -20.74 6.02
C LEU A 96 12.43 -21.30 5.51
N ALA A 97 12.36 -22.06 4.42
CA ALA A 97 13.55 -22.58 3.76
C ALA A 97 14.44 -21.46 3.19
N LYS A 98 15.75 -21.70 3.09
CA LYS A 98 16.73 -20.72 2.59
C LYS A 98 16.50 -20.30 1.14
N SER A 99 15.80 -21.11 0.34
CA SER A 99 15.48 -20.87 -1.07
C SER A 99 14.23 -20.02 -1.29
N VAL A 100 13.47 -19.68 -0.24
CA VAL A 100 12.20 -18.94 -0.36
C VAL A 100 12.44 -17.49 -0.79
N ASN A 101 11.98 -17.11 -1.98
CA ASN A 101 12.06 -15.71 -2.46
C ASN A 101 11.04 -14.79 -1.76
N GLU A 102 11.10 -13.50 -2.08
CA GLU A 102 10.27 -12.43 -1.50
C GLU A 102 8.78 -12.69 -1.70
N VAL A 103 8.37 -13.04 -2.93
CA VAL A 103 6.97 -13.31 -3.26
C VAL A 103 6.39 -14.47 -2.44
N LEU A 104 7.16 -15.55 -2.27
CA LEU A 104 6.71 -16.69 -1.46
C LEU A 104 6.74 -16.36 0.03
N LEU A 105 7.70 -15.54 0.48
CA LEU A 105 7.69 -15.03 1.85
C LEU A 105 6.45 -14.20 2.16
N VAL A 106 6.03 -13.32 1.23
CA VAL A 106 4.82 -12.51 1.39
C VAL A 106 3.58 -13.39 1.49
N ILE A 107 3.47 -14.45 0.69
CA ILE A 107 2.37 -15.42 0.80
C ILE A 107 2.36 -16.09 2.18
N GLU A 108 3.51 -16.55 2.68
CA GLU A 108 3.60 -17.19 4.00
C GLU A 108 3.28 -16.21 5.15
N ALA A 109 3.74 -14.97 5.05
CA ALA A 109 3.47 -13.95 6.04
C ALA A 109 1.97 -13.57 6.05
N TYR A 110 1.34 -13.45 4.88
CA TYR A 110 -0.10 -13.25 4.76
C TYR A 110 -0.91 -14.41 5.38
N LYS A 111 -0.52 -15.66 5.08
CA LYS A 111 -1.18 -16.83 5.68
C LYS A 111 -1.02 -16.86 7.19
N ALA A 112 0.16 -16.51 7.70
CA ALA A 112 0.38 -16.40 9.14
C ALA A 112 -0.55 -15.35 9.79
N LEU A 113 -0.80 -14.22 9.11
CA LEU A 113 -1.75 -13.21 9.58
C LEU A 113 -3.19 -13.70 9.57
N ARG A 114 -3.60 -14.41 8.52
CA ARG A 114 -4.95 -14.97 8.39
C ARG A 114 -5.21 -16.07 9.42
N ASP A 115 -4.24 -16.97 9.60
CA ASP A 115 -4.42 -18.23 10.34
C ASP A 115 -4.03 -18.14 11.82
N ARG A 116 -3.21 -17.15 12.24
CA ARG A 116 -2.72 -17.03 13.63
C ARG A 116 -3.33 -15.82 14.34
N ALA A 117 -4.23 -16.07 15.29
CA ALA A 117 -4.81 -15.03 16.14
C ALA A 117 -3.97 -14.75 17.42
N PRO A 118 -3.90 -13.49 17.91
CA PRO A 118 -4.31 -12.23 17.29
C PRO A 118 -3.08 -11.45 16.79
N TYR A 119 -2.67 -11.65 15.53
CA TYR A 119 -1.69 -10.76 14.90
C TYR A 119 -2.41 -9.59 14.22
N PRO A 120 -2.10 -8.34 14.57
CA PRO A 120 -2.72 -7.20 13.89
C PRO A 120 -2.12 -7.08 12.47
N ALA A 121 -2.94 -6.75 11.47
CA ALA A 121 -2.57 -6.77 10.05
C ALA A 121 -1.36 -5.87 9.70
N ASN A 122 -1.13 -4.82 10.48
CA ASN A 122 0.03 -3.96 10.34
C ASN A 122 1.37 -4.66 10.68
N HIS A 123 1.38 -5.76 11.43
CA HIS A 123 2.63 -6.48 11.75
C HIS A 123 3.27 -7.13 10.53
N VAL A 124 2.48 -7.63 9.56
CA VAL A 124 3.06 -8.26 8.36
C VAL A 124 3.86 -7.23 7.57
N VAL A 125 3.23 -6.12 7.21
CA VAL A 125 3.87 -5.09 6.38
C VAL A 125 4.89 -4.28 7.18
N GLY A 126 4.63 -4.04 8.47
CA GLY A 126 5.55 -3.31 9.35
C GLY A 126 6.87 -4.03 9.62
N HIS A 127 6.94 -5.35 9.41
CA HIS A 127 8.19 -6.10 9.49
C HIS A 127 8.95 -6.17 8.16
N LEU A 128 8.36 -5.75 7.04
CA LEU A 128 9.05 -5.74 5.74
C LEU A 128 9.93 -4.50 5.65
N SER A 129 11.24 -4.71 5.54
CA SER A 129 12.20 -3.64 5.25
C SER A 129 12.70 -3.82 3.84
N GLY A 130 12.55 -2.80 3.00
CA GLY A 130 12.98 -2.85 1.62
C GLY A 130 12.27 -1.81 0.76
N SER A 131 12.40 -1.98 -0.55
CA SER A 131 11.66 -1.23 -1.56
C SER A 131 10.73 -2.21 -2.23
N PHE A 132 9.42 -2.07 -2.05
CA PHE A 132 8.48 -3.08 -2.51
C PHE A 132 7.08 -2.52 -2.77
N ALA A 133 6.37 -3.16 -3.69
CA ALA A 133 4.94 -3.11 -3.81
C ALA A 133 4.43 -4.51 -4.11
N PHE A 134 3.30 -4.91 -3.54
CA PHE A 134 2.72 -6.21 -3.82
C PHE A 134 1.20 -6.21 -3.78
N ILE A 135 0.64 -7.19 -4.47
CA ILE A 135 -0.80 -7.47 -4.55
C ILE A 135 -0.98 -8.96 -4.24
N VAL A 136 -1.66 -9.25 -3.13
CA VAL A 136 -2.03 -10.60 -2.70
C VAL A 136 -3.54 -10.78 -2.86
N PHE A 137 -3.94 -11.83 -3.57
CA PHE A 137 -5.31 -12.27 -3.66
C PHE A 137 -5.44 -13.68 -3.11
N ASP A 138 -6.27 -13.84 -2.09
CA ASP A 138 -6.63 -15.13 -1.52
C ASP A 138 -7.98 -15.57 -2.06
N LYS A 139 -7.97 -16.59 -2.92
CA LYS A 139 -9.18 -17.12 -3.53
C LYS A 139 -10.07 -17.82 -2.51
N SER A 140 -9.49 -18.42 -1.46
CA SER A 140 -10.25 -19.21 -0.47
C SER A 140 -11.19 -18.34 0.37
N THR A 141 -10.76 -17.13 0.70
CA THR A 141 -11.52 -16.13 1.46
C THR A 141 -12.08 -15.01 0.59
N SER A 142 -11.76 -14.99 -0.71
CA SER A 142 -12.06 -13.87 -1.63
C SER A 142 -11.54 -12.52 -1.12
N THR A 143 -10.36 -12.52 -0.49
CA THR A 143 -9.78 -11.32 0.12
C THR A 143 -8.58 -10.80 -0.66
N LEU A 144 -8.57 -9.48 -0.85
CA LEU A 144 -7.47 -8.70 -1.41
C LEU A 144 -6.63 -8.05 -0.29
N PHE A 145 -5.31 -8.12 -0.43
CA PHE A 145 -4.32 -7.46 0.43
C PHE A 145 -3.21 -6.83 -0.44
N VAL A 146 -3.11 -5.50 -0.41
CA VAL A 146 -2.17 -4.73 -1.25
C VAL A 146 -1.31 -3.87 -0.34
N ALA A 147 -0.01 -3.74 -0.60
CA ALA A 147 0.84 -2.83 0.17
C ALA A 147 1.95 -2.19 -0.69
N SER A 148 2.42 -1.03 -0.23
CA SER A 148 3.56 -0.31 -0.78
C SER A 148 4.52 0.08 0.35
N ASP A 149 5.82 0.12 0.03
CA ASP A 149 6.87 0.48 0.98
C ASP A 149 6.73 1.92 1.53
N GLN A 150 7.44 2.17 2.63
CA GLN A 150 7.37 3.41 3.42
C GLN A 150 7.69 4.68 2.61
N TYR A 151 8.51 4.54 1.58
CA TYR A 151 9.00 5.65 0.76
C TYR A 151 8.40 5.64 -0.65
N GLY A 152 7.52 4.67 -0.97
CA GLY A 152 6.96 4.51 -2.32
C GLY A 152 8.04 4.34 -3.38
N LYS A 153 9.16 3.66 -3.05
CA LYS A 153 10.28 3.47 -3.98
C LYS A 153 9.91 2.58 -5.16
N VAL A 154 8.99 1.65 -4.94
CA VAL A 154 8.33 0.92 -6.03
C VAL A 154 7.00 1.61 -6.31
N PRO A 155 6.79 2.13 -7.54
CA PRO A 155 5.55 2.81 -7.88
C PRO A 155 4.37 1.84 -7.87
N LEU A 156 3.26 2.28 -7.30
CA LEU A 156 2.00 1.56 -7.34
C LEU A 156 0.86 2.57 -7.47
N TYR A 157 -0.05 2.29 -8.39
CA TYR A 157 -1.18 3.12 -8.73
C TYR A 157 -2.45 2.29 -8.67
N TRP A 158 -3.58 2.95 -8.46
CA TRP A 158 -4.89 2.32 -8.47
C TRP A 158 -5.94 3.20 -9.12
N GLY A 159 -6.90 2.57 -9.78
CA GLY A 159 -7.96 3.28 -10.47
C GLY A 159 -9.20 2.44 -10.73
N ILE A 160 -10.24 3.09 -11.25
CA ILE A 160 -11.54 2.48 -11.53
C ILE A 160 -11.80 2.47 -13.03
N THR A 161 -12.00 1.29 -13.59
CA THR A 161 -12.32 1.07 -15.00
C THR A 161 -13.76 1.48 -15.33
N ALA A 162 -14.13 1.47 -16.62
CA ALA A 162 -15.47 1.85 -17.08
C ALA A 162 -16.59 0.94 -16.54
N ASP A 163 -16.27 -0.33 -16.30
CA ASP A 163 -17.14 -1.39 -15.78
C ASP A 163 -17.08 -1.54 -14.25
N GLY A 164 -16.42 -0.61 -13.55
CA GLY A 164 -16.42 -0.54 -12.09
C GLY A 164 -15.45 -1.50 -11.39
N TYR A 165 -14.49 -2.07 -12.12
CA TYR A 165 -13.42 -2.87 -11.53
C TYR A 165 -12.36 -1.94 -10.94
N VAL A 166 -11.72 -2.38 -9.86
CA VAL A 166 -10.55 -1.71 -9.30
C VAL A 166 -9.30 -2.34 -9.89
N ALA A 167 -8.48 -1.52 -10.53
CA ALA A 167 -7.21 -1.93 -11.12
C ALA A 167 -6.03 -1.37 -10.32
N PHE A 168 -5.00 -2.17 -10.13
CA PHE A 168 -3.72 -1.81 -9.54
C PHE A 168 -2.60 -2.07 -10.55
N ALA A 169 -1.67 -1.13 -10.70
CA ALA A 169 -0.53 -1.30 -11.59
C ALA A 169 0.69 -0.47 -11.14
N ASP A 170 1.87 -0.88 -11.58
CA ASP A 170 3.13 -0.12 -11.47
C ASP A 170 3.29 0.95 -12.58
N ASP A 171 2.50 0.85 -13.65
CA ASP A 171 2.52 1.76 -14.80
C ASP A 171 1.37 2.78 -14.74
N ALA A 172 1.73 4.03 -14.44
CA ALA A 172 0.80 5.16 -14.38
C ALA A 172 0.12 5.45 -15.73
N GLU A 173 0.86 5.36 -16.85
CA GLU A 173 0.33 5.71 -18.17
C GLU A 173 -0.70 4.68 -18.63
N LEU A 174 -0.46 3.41 -18.33
CA LEU A 174 -1.41 2.33 -18.59
C LEU A 174 -2.74 2.60 -17.88
N LEU A 175 -2.71 2.88 -16.57
CA LEU A 175 -3.94 3.15 -15.82
C LEU A 175 -4.57 4.49 -16.20
N ASN A 176 -3.79 5.52 -16.52
CA ASN A 176 -4.33 6.79 -16.99
C ASN A 176 -5.15 6.61 -18.27
N GLY A 177 -4.65 5.80 -19.21
CA GLY A 177 -5.37 5.47 -20.44
C GLY A 177 -6.66 4.65 -20.22
N ALA A 178 -6.82 3.97 -19.08
CA ALA A 178 -7.94 3.07 -18.81
C ALA A 178 -8.94 3.58 -17.77
N CYS A 179 -8.47 4.30 -16.75
CA CYS A 179 -9.27 4.80 -15.63
C CYS A 179 -9.53 6.31 -15.73
N GLY A 180 -8.77 7.00 -16.57
CA GLY A 180 -8.80 8.46 -16.69
C GLY A 180 -8.65 9.14 -15.33
N LYS A 181 -9.57 10.03 -14.97
CA LYS A 181 -9.54 10.77 -13.70
C LYS A 181 -9.93 9.94 -12.48
N SER A 182 -10.45 8.72 -12.63
CA SER A 182 -10.59 7.79 -11.49
C SER A 182 -9.28 7.05 -11.23
N LEU A 183 -8.20 7.79 -11.01
CA LEU A 183 -6.84 7.28 -10.84
C LEU A 183 -6.13 8.05 -9.73
N ALA A 184 -5.34 7.33 -8.93
CA ALA A 184 -4.43 7.92 -7.95
C ALA A 184 -3.16 7.07 -7.80
N SER A 185 -2.14 7.65 -7.18
CA SER A 185 -1.07 6.89 -6.56
C SER A 185 -1.60 6.12 -5.35
N PHE A 186 -1.18 4.87 -5.20
CA PHE A 186 -1.39 4.14 -3.96
C PHE A 186 -0.53 4.79 -2.86
N PRO A 187 -1.06 5.03 -1.65
CA PRO A 187 -0.30 5.75 -0.64
C PRO A 187 0.89 4.94 -0.14
N GLN A 188 2.04 5.61 -0.09
CA GLN A 188 3.26 5.07 0.51
C GLN A 188 3.06 4.70 1.99
N GLY A 189 3.76 3.67 2.47
CA GLY A 189 3.72 3.24 3.86
C GLY A 189 2.33 2.76 4.31
N CYS A 190 1.51 2.34 3.36
CA CYS A 190 0.14 1.91 3.60
C CYS A 190 -0.11 0.53 3.00
N PHE A 191 -1.18 -0.10 3.48
CA PHE A 191 -1.75 -1.30 2.91
C PHE A 191 -3.26 -1.17 2.82
N TYR A 192 -3.84 -1.87 1.86
CA TYR A 192 -5.28 -2.03 1.70
C TYR A 192 -5.63 -3.48 2.00
N SER A 193 -6.62 -3.71 2.85
CA SER A 193 -7.15 -5.03 3.14
C SER A 193 -8.66 -5.03 3.12
N THR A 194 -9.24 -5.91 2.31
CA THR A 194 -10.68 -6.21 2.32
C THR A 194 -11.12 -6.83 3.65
N ALA A 195 -10.29 -7.68 4.26
CA ALA A 195 -10.59 -8.33 5.54
C ALA A 195 -10.66 -7.35 6.72
N VAL A 196 -9.86 -6.28 6.69
CA VAL A 196 -9.86 -5.23 7.74
C VAL A 196 -10.72 -4.03 7.33
N GLY A 197 -11.24 -4.01 6.11
CA GLY A 197 -12.21 -3.02 5.65
C GLY A 197 -11.63 -1.70 5.16
N GLY A 198 -10.39 -1.68 4.65
CA GLY A 198 -9.89 -0.49 3.95
C GLY A 198 -8.38 -0.27 3.97
N LEU A 199 -8.02 0.98 3.67
CA LEU A 199 -6.67 1.49 3.56
C LEU A 199 -6.16 1.95 4.92
N MET A 200 -4.97 1.48 5.32
CA MET A 200 -4.35 1.79 6.62
C MET A 200 -2.87 2.05 6.46
N CYS A 201 -2.34 2.95 7.30
CA CYS A 201 -0.91 3.15 7.43
C CYS A 201 -0.35 2.12 8.42
N TYR A 202 0.69 1.37 8.03
CA TYR A 202 1.25 0.34 8.92
C TYR A 202 2.25 0.90 9.94
N GLU A 203 2.89 2.05 9.69
CA GLU A 203 3.75 2.70 10.69
C GLU A 203 2.95 3.18 11.91
N ASN A 204 1.78 3.77 11.65
CA ASN A 204 0.90 4.24 12.70
C ASN A 204 -0.55 4.00 12.30
N PRO A 205 -1.16 2.90 12.79
CA PRO A 205 -2.55 2.56 12.51
C PRO A 205 -3.57 3.63 12.90
N LYS A 206 -3.20 4.60 13.76
CA LYS A 206 -4.06 5.72 14.14
C LYS A 206 -4.06 6.85 13.11
N ASN A 207 -3.11 6.88 12.18
CA ASN A 207 -3.07 7.90 11.14
C ASN A 207 -4.27 7.75 10.22
N LYS A 208 -4.97 8.86 9.97
CA LYS A 208 -6.07 8.90 9.02
C LYS A 208 -5.49 9.10 7.63
N ILE A 209 -5.97 8.32 6.68
CA ILE A 209 -5.66 8.54 5.27
C ILE A 209 -6.80 9.38 4.69
N THR A 210 -6.45 10.51 4.10
CA THR A 210 -7.41 11.46 3.52
C THR A 210 -7.09 11.62 2.05
N ALA A 211 -8.09 11.41 1.18
CA ALA A 211 -7.94 11.75 -0.22
C ALA A 211 -8.17 13.26 -0.42
N VAL A 212 -7.20 13.92 -1.03
CA VAL A 212 -7.34 15.31 -1.49
C VAL A 212 -7.62 15.25 -2.99
N PRO A 213 -8.79 15.73 -3.45
CA PRO A 213 -9.06 15.80 -4.87
C PRO A 213 -7.98 16.64 -5.58
N ALA A 214 -7.51 16.14 -6.72
CA ALA A 214 -6.51 16.80 -7.52
C ALA A 214 -7.14 17.94 -8.36
N ASN A 215 -6.31 18.90 -8.75
CA ASN A 215 -6.72 19.95 -9.69
C ASN A 215 -6.95 19.36 -11.10
N GLU A 216 -7.71 20.05 -11.95
CA GLU A 216 -8.08 19.53 -13.28
C GLU A 216 -6.87 19.26 -14.20
N GLU A 217 -5.75 19.97 -13.98
CA GLU A 217 -4.51 19.86 -14.76
C GLU A 217 -3.65 18.66 -14.36
N GLU A 218 -3.91 18.03 -13.20
CA GLU A 218 -3.12 16.88 -12.72
C GLU A 218 -3.56 15.57 -13.37
N ILE A 219 -2.61 14.64 -13.55
CA ILE A 219 -2.91 13.31 -14.10
C ILE A 219 -3.81 12.52 -13.14
N TRP A 220 -3.59 12.70 -11.84
CA TRP A 220 -4.38 12.09 -10.77
C TRP A 220 -5.73 12.79 -10.65
N GLY A 221 -6.78 12.05 -10.27
CA GLY A 221 -8.03 12.67 -9.82
C GLY A 221 -8.10 12.87 -8.32
N ALA A 222 -7.30 12.11 -7.56
CA ALA A 222 -7.13 12.28 -6.13
C ALA A 222 -5.71 11.92 -5.70
N THR A 223 -5.25 12.54 -4.61
CA THR A 223 -3.99 12.20 -3.94
C THR A 223 -4.31 11.77 -2.51
N PHE A 224 -3.94 10.54 -2.15
CA PHE A 224 -4.10 10.04 -0.78
C PHE A 224 -2.94 10.54 0.08
N LYS A 225 -3.26 11.28 1.15
CA LYS A 225 -2.28 11.80 2.12
C LYS A 225 -2.48 11.13 3.48
N VAL A 226 -1.37 10.70 4.08
CA VAL A 226 -1.36 10.19 5.45
C VAL A 226 -1.32 11.38 6.41
N THR A 227 -2.42 11.64 7.10
CA THR A 227 -2.51 12.67 8.13
C THR A 227 -2.08 12.07 9.47
N LYS A 228 -1.01 12.62 10.06
CA LYS A 228 -0.55 12.20 11.39
C LYS A 228 -1.61 12.53 12.43
N CYS A 229 -2.05 11.53 13.18
CA CYS A 229 -2.96 11.76 14.30
C CYS A 229 -2.14 12.33 15.47
N ASN A 230 -2.11 13.67 15.62
CA ASN A 230 -1.56 14.28 16.83
C ASN A 230 -2.50 13.94 18.00
N LEU A 231 -2.10 12.96 18.82
CA LEU A 231 -2.72 12.72 20.12
C LEU A 231 -2.34 13.89 21.04
N GLY A 232 -3.15 14.96 20.99
CA GLY A 232 -3.06 16.07 21.95
C GLY A 232 -3.25 17.44 21.30
N PHE A 233 -4.36 18.07 21.72
CA PHE A 233 -4.79 19.47 21.57
C PHE A 233 -5.82 19.78 20.47
N PRO A 234 -7.03 20.26 20.86
CA PRO A 234 -8.02 20.75 19.91
C PRO A 234 -7.60 22.15 19.42
N SER A 235 -7.78 22.37 18.12
CA SER A 235 -7.76 23.64 17.38
C SER A 235 -6.54 24.55 17.58
N CYS A 236 -5.79 24.81 16.51
CA CYS A 236 -5.21 26.13 16.25
C CYS A 236 -4.97 26.26 14.74
N ASP A 237 -5.79 27.08 14.08
CA ASP A 237 -5.34 27.86 12.93
C ASP A 237 -4.04 28.56 13.31
N VAL A 238 -2.93 28.25 12.64
CA VAL A 238 -1.70 29.03 12.77
C VAL A 238 -1.56 29.89 11.52
N THR A 239 -2.21 31.05 11.56
CA THR A 239 -1.74 32.20 10.80
C THR A 239 -0.36 32.57 11.34
N VAL A 240 0.67 32.42 10.51
CA VAL A 240 2.05 32.78 10.86
C VAL A 240 2.16 34.31 10.95
N HIS A 241 2.04 34.86 12.17
CA HIS A 241 2.58 36.19 12.46
C HIS A 241 3.97 36.07 13.07
N LYS A 242 4.95 36.48 12.26
CA LYS A 242 6.36 36.61 12.59
C LYS A 242 6.53 37.63 13.73
N PHE A 243 6.86 37.17 14.93
CA PHE A 243 7.40 38.04 15.98
C PHE A 243 8.80 37.59 16.38
N SER A 244 9.77 38.38 15.94
CA SER A 244 11.12 38.45 16.47
C SER A 244 11.08 39.16 17.82
N LYS A 245 11.60 38.53 18.88
CA LYS A 245 12.56 39.14 19.81
C LYS A 245 13.05 38.14 20.88
N SER A 246 14.36 38.14 21.04
CA SER A 246 15.19 37.36 21.95
C SER A 246 14.81 37.48 23.42
N PHE A 247 14.98 36.39 24.18
CA PHE A 247 15.31 36.47 25.61
C PHE A 247 16.34 35.40 26.00
N LYS A 248 17.43 35.88 26.61
CA LYS A 248 18.57 35.12 27.14
C LYS A 248 18.14 34.28 28.35
N VAL A 249 18.52 33.00 28.38
CA VAL A 249 18.49 32.18 29.59
C VAL A 249 19.86 32.24 30.26
N ASN A 250 19.90 32.70 31.51
CA ASN A 250 21.08 32.80 32.35
C ASN A 250 21.14 31.55 33.25
N LEU A 251 22.20 30.74 33.11
CA LEU A 251 22.46 29.57 33.96
C LEU A 251 22.84 30.04 35.38
N ARG A 252 22.11 29.58 36.40
CA ARG A 252 22.62 29.46 37.78
C ARG A 252 22.09 28.19 38.45
N THR A 253 22.98 27.21 38.48
CA THR A 253 23.28 26.25 39.57
C THR A 253 22.31 26.18 40.75
N HIS A 254 21.79 24.97 41.03
CA HIS A 254 21.97 24.32 42.33
C HIS A 254 21.85 22.80 42.19
N LEU A 255 22.90 22.12 42.63
CA LEU A 255 23.00 20.68 42.88
C LEU A 255 22.04 20.26 44.00
N ASN A 256 21.46 19.07 43.88
CA ASN A 256 21.34 18.10 44.98
C ASN A 256 21.10 16.69 44.42
N GLU A 257 21.90 15.76 44.94
CA GLU A 257 21.86 14.31 44.74
C GLU A 257 20.53 13.70 45.22
N ILE A 258 20.17 12.50 44.70
CA ILE A 258 19.87 11.29 45.50
C ILE A 258 19.55 10.10 44.56
N SER A 259 20.44 9.10 44.61
CA SER A 259 20.32 7.63 44.62
C SER A 259 19.14 6.85 43.99
N LEU A 260 19.53 5.78 43.29
CA LEU A 260 18.79 4.54 43.02
C LEU A 260 18.11 3.95 44.28
N ASN A 261 16.91 3.38 44.16
CA ASN A 261 16.61 1.93 44.24
C ASN A 261 15.09 1.61 44.38
N GLN A 262 14.70 0.51 43.73
CA GLN A 262 13.70 -0.52 44.13
C GLN A 262 12.17 -0.33 44.00
N MET A 263 11.59 -1.40 43.41
CA MET A 263 10.33 -2.13 43.71
C MET A 263 8.97 -1.50 43.30
N VAL A 264 8.21 -2.09 42.35
CA VAL A 264 7.33 -3.29 42.38
C VAL A 264 5.89 -2.96 42.85
N VAL A 265 4.92 -3.75 42.33
CA VAL A 265 3.47 -3.85 42.62
C VAL A 265 2.61 -3.07 41.60
N VAL A 266 2.07 -3.69 40.55
CA VAL A 266 0.93 -4.63 40.46
C VAL A 266 -0.35 -4.10 41.11
N LEU A 267 -1.27 -3.60 40.28
CA LEU A 267 -2.71 -3.84 40.39
C LEU A 267 -3.27 -4.04 38.99
#